data_AF-A0A9E5FD02-F1
#
_entry.id   AF-A0A9E5FD02-F1
#
_cell.length_a   1.000
_cell.length_b   1.000
_cell.length_c   1.000
_cell.angle_alpha   90.00
_cell.angle_beta   90.00
_cell.angle_gamma   90.00
#
_symmetry.space_group_name_H-M   'P 1'
#
loop_
_entity.id
_entity.type
_entity.pdbx_description
1 polymer ?
#
loop_
_entity_poly.entity_id
_entity_poly.type
_entity_poly.pdbx_seq_one_letter_code
_entity_poly.pdbx_strand_id
1 'polypeptide(L)'
;QLLFQHIPGLPDSLIESIITEGFFDYEDLGYSMDPAEIVELSEDTLTMEEADEIIAFAKERSDDIEFIVENLEGVTVNETDVYLFPRLKRALVQVRENQLADAESQKDRLTRITGRLPGWEAVITTRDGYDQALQKARHWFPQVPGLGETLPGLLLAEGFLTYRDLRSIDPDYLISLSGNSLTQEDAESAMQYVTEWADEMDQSVWQPLQEEEVPEEEAEISQPDSESPMSFDGLFSGEEATAPSETPEEVVSDAPAADQPEA
;
A
#
# COMPACT_ATOMS: atom_id res chain seq x y z
N GLN A 1 3.59 -10.91 2.93
CA GLN A 1 3.71 -11.20 4.37
C GLN A 1 2.36 -11.34 5.08
N LEU A 2 1.30 -10.63 4.68
CA LEU A 2 -0.03 -10.72 5.32
C LEU A 2 -0.91 -11.89 4.86
N LEU A 3 -0.58 -12.55 3.74
CA LEU A 3 -1.45 -13.59 3.16
C LEU A 3 -1.66 -14.78 4.10
N PHE A 4 -0.60 -15.31 4.71
CA PHE A 4 -0.69 -16.52 5.54
C PHE A 4 -1.32 -16.31 6.93
N GLN A 5 -1.38 -15.07 7.42
CA GLN A 5 -1.98 -14.76 8.74
C GLN A 5 -3.49 -15.04 8.77
N HIS A 6 -4.12 -15.11 7.61
CA HIS A 6 -5.55 -15.41 7.51
C HIS A 6 -5.86 -16.91 7.39
N ILE A 7 -4.85 -17.78 7.35
CA ILE A 7 -5.04 -19.23 7.27
C ILE A 7 -5.45 -19.76 8.66
N PRO A 8 -6.66 -20.33 8.82
CA PRO A 8 -7.09 -20.89 10.08
C PRO A 8 -6.16 -22.03 10.52
N GLY A 9 -5.76 -22.02 11.79
CA GLY A 9 -4.94 -23.09 12.37
C GLY A 9 -3.45 -22.99 12.04
N LEU A 10 -3.00 -22.01 11.26
CA LEU A 10 -1.58 -21.80 10.97
C LEU A 10 -0.91 -20.94 12.07
N PRO A 11 0.05 -21.48 12.85
CA PRO A 11 0.72 -20.72 13.89
C PRO A 11 1.77 -19.76 13.30
N ASP A 12 1.97 -18.61 13.95
CA ASP A 12 2.93 -17.57 13.51
C ASP A 12 4.36 -18.11 13.35
N SER A 13 4.78 -19.05 14.20
CA SER A 13 6.10 -19.69 14.12
C SER A 13 6.29 -20.48 12.83
N LEU A 14 5.21 -21.07 12.31
CA LEU A 14 5.24 -21.83 11.06
C LEU A 14 5.21 -20.92 9.84
N ILE A 15 4.56 -19.75 9.93
CA ILE A 15 4.59 -18.73 8.87
C ILE A 15 6.03 -18.34 8.54
N GLU A 16 6.87 -18.10 9.55
CA GLU A 16 8.29 -17.75 9.33
C GLU A 16 9.07 -18.89 8.64
N SER A 17 8.81 -20.14 9.02
CA SER A 17 9.42 -21.32 8.41
C SER A 17 8.99 -21.49 6.95
N ILE A 18 7.69 -21.39 6.65
CA ILE A 18 7.14 -21.48 5.30
C ILE A 18 7.76 -20.42 4.37
N ILE A 19 7.89 -19.18 4.85
CA ILE A 19 8.52 -18.10 4.10
C ILE A 19 10.02 -18.38 3.87
N THR A 20 10.70 -18.95 4.86
CA THR A 20 12.13 -19.29 4.76
C THR A 20 12.39 -20.40 3.73
N GLU A 21 11.47 -21.35 3.62
CA GLU A 21 11.49 -22.40 2.59
C GLU A 21 11.08 -21.88 1.20
N GLY A 22 10.64 -20.62 1.10
CA GLY A 22 10.42 -19.94 -0.18
C GLY A 22 8.99 -20.00 -0.71
N PHE A 23 8.01 -20.32 0.13
CA PHE A 23 6.59 -20.22 -0.21
C PHE A 23 6.07 -18.83 0.17
N PHE A 24 5.51 -18.08 -0.77
CA PHE A 24 5.15 -16.67 -0.57
C PHE A 24 3.66 -16.35 -0.76
N ASP A 25 2.90 -17.26 -1.38
CA ASP A 25 1.46 -17.09 -1.63
C ASP A 25 0.65 -18.40 -1.45
N TYR A 26 -0.66 -18.30 -1.70
CA TYR A 26 -1.59 -19.42 -1.54
C TYR A 26 -1.41 -20.51 -2.61
N GLU A 27 -0.91 -20.17 -3.80
CA GLU A 27 -0.66 -21.16 -4.85
C GLU A 27 0.54 -22.03 -4.45
N ASP A 28 1.61 -21.39 -4.02
CA ASP A 28 2.81 -22.00 -3.46
C ASP A 28 2.45 -23.00 -2.35
N LEU A 29 1.71 -22.53 -1.33
CA LEU A 29 1.35 -23.37 -0.18
C LEU A 29 0.30 -24.44 -0.54
N GLY A 30 -0.68 -24.10 -1.37
CA GLY A 30 -1.79 -24.98 -1.72
C GLY A 30 -1.38 -26.09 -2.68
N TYR A 31 -0.59 -25.79 -3.71
CA TYR A 31 -0.33 -26.73 -4.80
C TYR A 31 1.09 -27.29 -4.81
N SER A 32 2.04 -26.65 -4.14
CA SER A 32 3.45 -27.09 -4.15
C SER A 32 3.89 -27.79 -2.87
N MET A 33 3.13 -27.69 -1.78
CA MET A 33 3.47 -28.29 -0.48
C MET A 33 2.58 -29.49 -0.14
N ASP A 34 3.18 -30.55 0.39
CA ASP A 34 2.44 -31.71 0.91
C ASP A 34 2.10 -31.53 2.40
N PRO A 35 0.97 -32.05 2.89
CA PRO A 35 0.59 -31.88 4.31
C PRO A 35 1.60 -32.49 5.27
N ALA A 36 2.32 -33.54 4.86
CA ALA A 36 3.39 -34.14 5.64
C ALA A 36 4.58 -33.18 5.85
N GLU A 37 4.88 -32.33 4.87
CA GLU A 37 5.94 -31.31 4.98
C GLU A 37 5.54 -30.20 5.94
N ILE A 38 4.25 -29.84 5.98
CA ILE A 38 3.72 -28.86 6.95
C ILE A 38 3.87 -29.40 8.38
N VAL A 39 3.53 -30.67 8.59
CA VAL A 39 3.71 -31.32 9.91
C VAL A 39 5.19 -31.31 10.31
N GLU A 40 6.10 -31.65 9.40
CA GLU A 40 7.54 -31.63 9.66
C GLU A 40 8.06 -30.21 10.00
N LEU A 41 7.69 -29.20 9.21
CA LEU A 41 8.05 -27.79 9.47
C LEU A 41 7.45 -27.26 10.77
N SER A 42 6.31 -27.81 11.20
CA SER A 42 5.66 -27.45 12.46
C SER A 42 6.32 -28.10 13.69
N GLU A 43 7.40 -28.86 13.53
CA GLU A 43 8.01 -29.67 14.59
C GLU A 43 7.00 -30.61 15.28
N ASP A 44 6.11 -31.25 14.50
CA ASP A 44 5.03 -32.13 14.96
C ASP A 44 3.98 -31.46 15.89
N THR A 45 3.88 -30.13 15.85
CA THR A 45 2.83 -29.42 16.61
C THR A 45 1.45 -29.52 15.96
N LEU A 46 1.40 -29.68 14.63
CA LEU A 46 0.18 -29.89 13.86
C LEU A 46 -0.01 -31.37 13.54
N THR A 47 -1.27 -31.80 13.52
CA THR A 47 -1.67 -33.11 13.02
C THR A 47 -1.75 -33.10 11.48
N MET A 48 -1.72 -34.29 10.88
CA MET A 48 -1.94 -34.44 9.44
C MET A 48 -3.30 -33.87 8.99
N GLU A 49 -4.33 -33.99 9.83
CA GLU A 49 -5.67 -33.46 9.55
C GLU A 49 -5.67 -31.92 9.53
N GLU A 50 -5.00 -31.28 10.49
CA GLU A 50 -4.85 -29.82 10.52
C GLU A 50 -4.01 -29.30 9.35
N ALA A 51 -2.95 -30.02 8.97
CA ALA A 51 -2.15 -29.70 7.78
C ALA A 51 -2.96 -29.85 6.48
N ASP A 52 -3.79 -30.89 6.37
CA ASP A 52 -4.72 -31.07 5.25
C ASP A 52 -5.72 -29.91 5.16
N GLU A 53 -6.26 -29.44 6.29
CA GLU A 53 -7.16 -28.28 6.35
C GLU A 53 -6.47 -26.98 5.93
N ILE A 54 -5.22 -26.76 6.34
CA ILE A 54 -4.40 -25.60 5.92
C ILE A 54 -4.21 -25.60 4.41
N ILE A 55 -3.82 -26.72 3.81
CA ILE A 55 -3.62 -26.84 2.37
C ILE A 55 -4.94 -26.67 1.62
N ALA A 56 -6.03 -27.28 2.11
CA ALA A 56 -7.35 -27.13 1.51
C ALA A 56 -7.80 -25.67 1.51
N PHE A 57 -7.56 -24.95 2.60
CA PHE A 57 -7.84 -23.52 2.69
C PHE A 57 -6.98 -22.72 1.70
N ALA A 58 -5.68 -22.98 1.62
CA ALA A 58 -4.79 -22.30 0.69
C ALA A 58 -5.23 -22.52 -0.77
N LYS A 59 -5.58 -23.76 -1.14
CA LYS A 59 -6.13 -24.07 -2.48
C LYS A 59 -7.40 -23.30 -2.77
N GLU A 60 -8.37 -23.30 -1.84
CA GLU A 60 -9.62 -22.54 -2.03
C GLU A 60 -9.35 -21.06 -2.26
N ARG A 61 -8.41 -20.47 -1.51
CA ARG A 61 -8.05 -19.04 -1.67
C ARG A 61 -7.30 -18.75 -2.98
N SER A 62 -6.44 -19.66 -3.43
CA SER A 62 -5.80 -19.57 -4.75
C SER A 62 -6.84 -19.62 -5.87
N ASP A 63 -7.78 -20.56 -5.84
CA ASP A 63 -8.88 -20.65 -6.80
C ASP A 63 -9.77 -19.40 -6.83
N ASP A 64 -9.98 -18.77 -5.66
CA ASP A 64 -10.73 -17.52 -5.55
C ASP A 64 -9.98 -16.34 -6.19
N ILE A 65 -8.65 -16.28 -6.03
CA ILE A 65 -7.81 -15.26 -6.66
C ILE A 65 -7.79 -15.43 -8.17
N GLU A 66 -7.54 -16.65 -8.66
CA GLU A 66 -7.56 -16.98 -10.08
C GLU A 66 -8.90 -16.57 -10.71
N PHE A 67 -10.01 -16.90 -10.04
CA PHE A 67 -11.34 -16.50 -10.48
C PHE A 67 -11.51 -14.98 -10.58
N ILE A 68 -10.99 -14.19 -9.63
CA ILE A 68 -11.05 -12.72 -9.70
C ILE A 68 -10.26 -12.20 -10.91
N VAL A 69 -9.05 -12.72 -11.11
CA VAL A 69 -8.16 -12.31 -12.22
C VAL A 69 -8.77 -12.64 -13.57
N GLU A 70 -9.31 -13.86 -13.76
CA GLU A 70 -9.94 -14.28 -15.02
C GLU A 70 -11.18 -13.43 -15.39
N ASN A 71 -11.87 -12.87 -14.40
CA ASN A 71 -13.07 -12.06 -14.62
C ASN A 71 -12.79 -10.57 -14.87
N LEU A 72 -11.53 -10.13 -14.78
CA LEU A 72 -11.09 -8.79 -15.14
C LEU A 72 -10.68 -8.71 -16.61
N GLU A 73 -11.62 -8.36 -17.47
CA GLU A 73 -11.38 -8.32 -18.92
C GLU A 73 -10.59 -7.07 -19.33
N GLY A 74 -9.49 -7.26 -20.05
CA GLY A 74 -8.70 -6.14 -20.60
C GLY A 74 -7.79 -5.42 -19.60
N VAL A 75 -7.77 -5.87 -18.34
CA VAL A 75 -6.86 -5.39 -17.30
C VAL A 75 -5.76 -6.44 -17.10
N THR A 76 -4.51 -5.99 -16.94
CA THR A 76 -3.39 -6.90 -16.68
C THR A 76 -3.14 -6.93 -15.18
N VAL A 77 -3.65 -7.97 -14.53
CA VAL A 77 -3.49 -8.21 -13.08
C VAL A 77 -2.81 -9.56 -12.89
N ASN A 78 -1.80 -9.61 -12.02
CA ASN A 78 -1.22 -10.87 -11.58
C ASN A 78 -1.89 -11.33 -10.29
N GLU A 79 -1.85 -12.63 -10.01
CA GLU A 79 -2.39 -13.20 -8.77
C GLU A 79 -1.74 -12.60 -7.52
N THR A 80 -0.45 -12.28 -7.59
CA THR A 80 0.32 -11.60 -6.53
C THR A 80 -0.18 -10.18 -6.22
N ASP A 81 -0.94 -9.57 -7.13
CA ASP A 81 -1.50 -8.22 -6.99
C ASP A 81 -2.93 -8.25 -6.41
N VAL A 82 -3.43 -9.42 -6.02
CA VAL A 82 -4.76 -9.62 -5.41
C VAL A 82 -4.60 -10.02 -3.94
N TYR A 83 -5.20 -9.25 -3.05
CA TYR A 83 -5.18 -9.48 -1.61
C TYR A 83 -6.59 -9.80 -1.13
N LEU A 84 -6.75 -10.93 -0.44
CA LEU A 84 -8.02 -11.32 0.17
C LEU A 84 -7.97 -11.03 1.67
N PHE A 85 -8.99 -10.32 2.18
CA PHE A 85 -9.20 -10.04 3.59
C PHE A 85 -10.49 -10.73 4.06
N PRO A 86 -10.42 -12.01 4.50
CA PRO A 86 -11.61 -12.81 4.80
C PRO A 86 -12.49 -12.22 5.90
N ARG A 87 -11.88 -11.54 6.88
CA ARG A 87 -12.59 -10.89 7.99
C ARG A 87 -13.50 -9.77 7.50
N LEU A 88 -13.01 -8.94 6.57
CA LEU A 88 -13.77 -7.85 5.96
C LEU A 88 -14.62 -8.30 4.77
N LYS A 89 -14.47 -9.57 4.33
CA LYS A 89 -14.99 -10.07 3.05
C LYS A 89 -14.64 -9.09 1.93
N ARG A 90 -13.36 -8.76 1.81
CA ARG A 90 -12.88 -7.79 0.82
C ARG A 90 -11.78 -8.41 -0.02
N ALA A 91 -11.90 -8.23 -1.33
CA ALA A 91 -10.81 -8.50 -2.27
C ALA A 91 -10.24 -7.15 -2.72
N LEU A 92 -8.96 -6.92 -2.45
CA LEU A 92 -8.24 -5.74 -2.92
C LEU A 92 -7.41 -6.13 -4.14
N VAL A 93 -7.66 -5.47 -5.26
CA VAL A 93 -6.97 -5.73 -6.52
C VAL A 93 -6.10 -4.52 -6.86
N GLN A 94 -4.79 -4.74 -6.95
CA GLN A 94 -3.85 -3.72 -7.39
C GLN A 94 -3.71 -3.74 -8.91
N VAL A 95 -3.88 -2.57 -9.52
CA VAL A 95 -3.75 -2.37 -10.96
C VAL A 95 -2.75 -1.25 -11.26
N ARG A 96 -2.35 -1.15 -12.53
CA ARG A 96 -1.55 -0.01 -13.00
C ARG A 96 -2.41 1.24 -13.12
N GLU A 97 -1.81 2.41 -12.91
CA GLU A 97 -2.50 3.72 -12.96
C GLU A 97 -3.26 3.92 -14.28
N ASN A 98 -2.64 3.56 -15.41
CA ASN A 98 -3.26 3.68 -16.73
C ASN A 98 -4.45 2.74 -16.96
N GLN A 99 -4.65 1.73 -16.10
CA GLN A 99 -5.74 0.76 -16.16
C GLN A 99 -6.76 0.97 -15.03
N LEU A 100 -6.52 1.91 -14.11
CA LEU A 100 -7.38 2.12 -12.94
C LEU A 100 -8.82 2.44 -13.35
N ALA A 101 -9.01 3.41 -14.25
CA ALA A 101 -10.35 3.80 -14.71
C ALA A 101 -11.11 2.65 -15.39
N ASP A 102 -10.42 1.87 -16.21
CA ASP A 102 -11.00 0.71 -16.89
C ASP A 102 -11.39 -0.37 -15.87
N ALA A 103 -10.53 -0.63 -14.89
CA ALA A 103 -10.76 -1.60 -13.84
C ALA A 103 -11.90 -1.18 -12.89
N GLU A 104 -11.96 0.08 -12.47
CA GLU A 104 -13.04 0.63 -11.65
C GLU A 104 -14.42 0.46 -12.31
N SER A 105 -14.49 0.62 -13.63
CA SER A 105 -15.73 0.40 -14.38
C SER A 105 -16.28 -1.04 -14.26
N GLN A 106 -15.41 -1.99 -13.92
CA GLN A 106 -15.72 -3.40 -13.74
C GLN A 106 -15.97 -3.78 -12.27
N LYS A 107 -15.81 -2.84 -11.32
CA LYS A 107 -16.01 -3.11 -9.88
C LYS A 107 -17.38 -3.69 -9.55
N ASP A 108 -18.44 -3.11 -10.11
CA ASP A 108 -19.82 -3.59 -9.89
C ASP A 108 -20.05 -4.97 -10.52
N ARG A 109 -19.36 -5.25 -11.64
CA ARG A 109 -19.36 -6.57 -12.28
C ARG A 109 -18.67 -7.59 -11.38
N LEU A 110 -17.47 -7.31 -10.88
CA LEU A 110 -16.75 -8.20 -9.98
C LEU A 110 -17.51 -8.47 -8.68
N THR A 111 -18.05 -7.42 -8.06
CA THR A 111 -18.85 -7.52 -6.82
C THR A 111 -20.11 -8.39 -7.02
N ARG A 112 -20.60 -8.51 -8.26
CA ARG A 112 -21.76 -9.36 -8.61
C ARG A 112 -21.37 -10.76 -9.07
N ILE A 113 -20.17 -10.91 -9.64
CA ILE A 113 -19.64 -12.16 -10.19
C ILE A 113 -19.07 -13.08 -9.11
N THR A 114 -18.75 -12.56 -7.93
CA THR A 114 -18.36 -13.31 -6.72
C THR A 114 -19.50 -14.20 -6.18
N GLY A 115 -20.10 -15.07 -7.01
CA GLY A 115 -21.00 -16.13 -6.60
C GLY A 115 -20.31 -17.23 -5.80
N ARG A 116 -18.98 -17.37 -5.92
CA ARG A 116 -18.12 -18.17 -5.01
C ARG A 116 -17.86 -17.45 -3.68
N LEU A 117 -17.83 -16.12 -3.68
CA LEU A 117 -17.57 -15.27 -2.52
C LEU A 117 -18.78 -14.36 -2.21
N PRO A 118 -19.94 -14.93 -1.82
CA PRO A 118 -21.15 -14.14 -1.62
C PRO A 118 -20.95 -13.11 -0.50
N GLY A 119 -21.25 -11.85 -0.83
CA GLY A 119 -21.12 -10.72 0.09
C GLY A 119 -19.71 -10.16 0.21
N TRP A 120 -18.78 -10.54 -0.67
CA TRP A 120 -17.48 -9.90 -0.74
C TRP A 120 -17.52 -8.61 -1.58
N GLU A 121 -16.81 -7.57 -1.12
CA GLU A 121 -16.61 -6.31 -1.83
C GLU A 121 -15.25 -6.33 -2.55
N ALA A 122 -15.22 -5.96 -3.84
CA ALA A 122 -13.98 -5.73 -4.56
C ALA A 122 -13.55 -4.25 -4.43
N VAL A 123 -12.32 -4.00 -4.00
CA VAL A 123 -11.69 -2.68 -4.02
C VAL A 123 -10.56 -2.72 -5.02
N ILE A 124 -10.63 -1.85 -6.03
CA ILE A 124 -9.60 -1.73 -7.07
C ILE A 124 -8.85 -0.44 -6.80
N THR A 125 -7.53 -0.51 -6.75
CA THR A 125 -6.68 0.66 -6.49
C THR A 125 -5.32 0.45 -7.17
N THR A 126 -4.53 1.49 -7.27
CA THR A 126 -3.10 1.32 -7.54
C THR A 126 -2.33 1.03 -6.26
N ARG A 127 -1.09 0.56 -6.42
CA ARG A 127 -0.15 0.36 -5.32
C ARG A 127 0.05 1.64 -4.52
N ASP A 128 0.28 2.76 -5.21
CA ASP A 128 0.48 4.06 -4.56
C ASP A 128 -0.78 4.52 -3.82
N GLY A 129 -1.97 4.30 -4.39
CA GLY A 129 -3.24 4.58 -3.72
C GLY A 129 -3.43 3.74 -2.44
N TYR A 130 -3.06 2.46 -2.47
CA TYR A 130 -3.07 1.60 -1.29
C TYR A 130 -2.08 2.06 -0.23
N ASP A 131 -0.86 2.42 -0.63
CA ASP A 131 0.16 2.93 0.29
C ASP A 131 -0.27 4.25 0.96
N GLN A 132 -0.94 5.14 0.23
CA GLN A 132 -1.52 6.35 0.79
C GLN A 132 -2.65 6.05 1.79
N ALA A 133 -3.56 5.13 1.45
CA ALA A 133 -4.61 4.69 2.35
C ALA A 133 -4.03 4.09 3.65
N LEU A 134 -2.98 3.27 3.53
CA LEU A 134 -2.26 2.69 4.65
C LEU A 134 -1.62 3.76 5.54
N GLN A 135 -0.99 4.79 4.96
CA GLN A 135 -0.41 5.90 5.71
C GLN A 135 -1.47 6.70 6.48
N LYS A 136 -2.62 6.99 5.85
CA LYS A 136 -3.75 7.66 6.52
C LYS A 136 -4.26 6.83 7.69
N ALA A 137 -4.47 5.52 7.49
CA ALA A 137 -4.93 4.62 8.53
C ALA A 137 -3.93 4.51 9.71
N ARG A 138 -2.62 4.48 9.42
CA ARG A 138 -1.55 4.57 10.44
C ARG A 138 -1.61 5.83 11.27
N HIS A 139 -2.07 6.94 10.69
CA HIS A 139 -2.22 8.20 11.42
C HIS A 139 -3.51 8.26 12.24
N TRP A 140 -4.61 7.69 11.75
CA TRP A 140 -5.93 7.83 12.38
C TRP A 140 -6.27 6.77 13.42
N PHE A 141 -5.85 5.51 13.24
CA PHE A 141 -6.15 4.46 14.20
C PHE A 141 -5.61 4.73 15.61
N PRO A 142 -4.38 5.28 15.79
CA PRO A 142 -3.90 5.65 17.13
C PRO A 142 -4.70 6.75 17.82
N GLN A 143 -5.50 7.52 17.08
CA GLN A 143 -6.33 8.59 17.64
C GLN A 143 -7.64 8.05 18.26
N VAL A 144 -8.01 6.80 17.93
CA VAL A 144 -9.19 6.16 18.50
C VAL A 144 -8.93 5.86 19.98
N PRO A 145 -9.72 6.42 20.91
CA PRO A 145 -9.55 6.18 22.33
C PRO A 145 -9.77 4.70 22.63
N GLY A 146 -8.95 4.15 23.52
CA GLY A 146 -9.07 2.76 23.97
C GLY A 146 -8.27 1.75 23.14
N LEU A 147 -7.92 1.98 21.87
CA LEU A 147 -7.22 0.94 21.07
C LEU A 147 -5.79 0.60 21.57
N GLY A 148 -5.15 1.50 22.33
CA GLY A 148 -3.76 1.31 22.77
C GLY A 148 -2.74 1.43 21.63
N GLU A 149 -1.48 1.09 21.91
CA GLU A 149 -0.36 1.31 20.97
C GLU A 149 -0.16 0.19 19.95
N THR A 150 -0.49 -1.06 20.32
CA THR A 150 -0.20 -2.24 19.49
C THR A 150 -1.31 -2.56 18.50
N LEU A 151 -2.57 -2.34 18.90
CA LEU A 151 -3.74 -2.74 18.14
C LEU A 151 -3.90 -2.03 16.78
N PRO A 152 -3.58 -0.72 16.62
CA PRO A 152 -3.56 -0.09 15.31
C PRO A 152 -2.71 -0.83 14.28
N GLY A 153 -1.54 -1.35 14.68
CA GLY A 153 -0.68 -2.13 13.79
C GLY A 153 -1.31 -3.44 13.35
N LEU A 154 -1.96 -4.14 14.29
CA LEU A 154 -2.66 -5.41 14.02
C LEU A 154 -3.88 -5.21 13.12
N LEU A 155 -4.64 -4.13 13.31
CA LEU A 155 -5.77 -3.79 12.45
C LEU A 155 -5.32 -3.54 11.00
N LEU A 156 -4.20 -2.83 10.80
CA LEU A 156 -3.65 -2.61 9.46
C LEU A 156 -3.18 -3.91 8.81
N ALA A 157 -2.59 -4.82 9.59
CA ALA A 157 -2.19 -6.14 9.12
C ALA A 157 -3.42 -6.96 8.66
N GLU A 158 -4.53 -6.86 9.38
CA GLU A 158 -5.80 -7.50 9.02
C GLU A 158 -6.55 -6.80 7.86
N GLY A 159 -6.00 -5.71 7.31
CA GLY A 159 -6.56 -5.00 6.15
C GLY A 159 -7.59 -3.92 6.48
N PHE A 160 -7.74 -3.54 7.75
CA PHE A 160 -8.57 -2.40 8.13
C PHE A 160 -7.86 -1.11 7.70
N LEU A 161 -8.55 -0.27 6.93
CA LEU A 161 -8.00 1.00 6.44
C LEU A 161 -8.87 2.20 6.84
N THR A 162 -10.11 1.95 7.21
CA THR A 162 -11.10 2.99 7.47
C THR A 162 -11.84 2.77 8.79
N TYR A 163 -12.46 3.81 9.34
CA TYR A 163 -13.37 3.67 10.47
C TYR A 163 -14.63 2.89 10.10
N ARG A 164 -15.06 2.92 8.83
CA ARG A 164 -16.15 2.05 8.34
C ARG A 164 -15.79 0.57 8.49
N ASP A 165 -14.54 0.22 8.24
CA ASP A 165 -14.05 -1.15 8.44
C ASP A 165 -14.13 -1.53 9.92
N LEU A 166 -13.66 -0.65 10.82
CA LEU A 166 -13.75 -0.88 12.27
C LEU A 166 -15.19 -0.96 12.78
N ARG A 167 -16.13 -0.23 12.16
CA ARG A 167 -17.56 -0.30 12.50
C ARG A 167 -18.18 -1.66 12.16
N SER A 168 -17.56 -2.44 11.26
CA SER A 168 -18.09 -3.73 10.81
C SER A 168 -17.77 -4.92 11.73
N ILE A 169 -16.93 -4.70 12.75
CA ILE A 169 -16.51 -5.73 13.72
C ILE A 169 -17.12 -5.53 15.10
N ASP A 170 -17.08 -6.58 15.91
CA ASP A 170 -17.58 -6.58 17.28
C ASP A 170 -16.49 -6.17 18.29
N PRO A 171 -16.86 -5.56 19.45
CA PRO A 171 -15.92 -5.24 20.52
C PRO A 171 -15.12 -6.45 21.01
N ASP A 172 -15.77 -7.62 21.08
CA ASP A 172 -15.15 -8.89 21.49
C ASP A 172 -13.98 -9.26 20.57
N TYR A 173 -14.07 -8.92 19.28
CA TYR A 173 -12.99 -9.14 18.33
C TYR A 173 -11.78 -8.27 18.63
N LEU A 174 -11.98 -6.99 18.93
CA LEU A 174 -10.88 -6.09 19.32
C LEU A 174 -10.16 -6.59 20.57
N ILE A 175 -10.91 -7.09 21.55
CA ILE A 175 -10.35 -7.67 22.78
C ILE A 175 -9.52 -8.91 22.44
N SER A 176 -10.05 -9.81 21.60
CA SER A 176 -9.31 -11.00 21.18
C SER A 176 -8.02 -10.66 20.42
N LEU A 177 -8.09 -9.68 19.51
CA LEU A 177 -6.96 -9.22 18.70
C LEU A 177 -5.88 -8.56 19.58
N SER A 178 -6.28 -7.88 20.66
CA SER A 178 -5.35 -7.30 21.64
C SER A 178 -4.65 -8.33 22.55
N GLY A 179 -4.92 -9.63 22.37
CA GLY A 179 -4.48 -10.67 23.31
C GLY A 179 -5.12 -10.54 24.69
N ASN A 180 -6.38 -10.08 24.74
CA ASN A 180 -7.14 -9.80 25.97
C ASN A 180 -6.52 -8.70 26.87
N SER A 181 -5.71 -7.82 26.29
CA SER A 181 -5.14 -6.67 27.00
C SER A 181 -6.16 -5.52 27.14
N LEU A 182 -7.16 -5.48 26.27
CA LEU A 182 -8.20 -4.46 26.23
C LEU A 182 -9.38 -4.83 27.14
N THR A 183 -9.92 -3.84 27.87
CA THR A 183 -11.14 -4.05 28.66
C THR A 183 -12.39 -3.95 27.78
N GLN A 184 -13.50 -4.53 28.25
CA GLN A 184 -14.79 -4.41 27.56
C GLN A 184 -15.22 -2.95 27.39
N GLU A 185 -15.04 -2.13 28.43
CA GLU A 185 -15.41 -0.72 28.42
C GLU A 185 -14.57 0.08 27.41
N ASP A 186 -13.27 -0.20 27.32
CA ASP A 186 -12.38 0.45 26.33
C ASP A 186 -12.74 0.05 24.90
N ALA A 187 -13.07 -1.22 24.67
CA ALA A 187 -13.50 -1.71 23.35
C ALA A 187 -14.83 -1.09 22.93
N GLU A 188 -15.80 -0.99 23.84
CA GLU A 188 -17.09 -0.35 23.58
C GLU A 188 -16.94 1.16 23.33
N SER A 189 -16.09 1.84 24.11
CA SER A 189 -15.77 3.26 23.93
C SER A 189 -15.11 3.52 22.58
N ALA A 190 -14.15 2.68 22.17
CA ALA A 190 -13.51 2.75 20.87
C ALA A 190 -14.54 2.59 19.73
N MET A 191 -15.44 1.61 19.85
CA MET A 191 -16.49 1.35 18.86
C MET A 191 -17.50 2.49 18.77
N GLN A 192 -17.84 3.12 19.90
CA GLN A 192 -18.69 4.31 19.93
C GLN A 192 -18.02 5.47 19.19
N TYR A 193 -16.75 5.75 19.48
CA TYR A 193 -15.96 6.77 18.78
C TYR A 193 -15.92 6.51 17.28
N VAL A 194 -15.53 5.29 16.87
CA VAL A 194 -15.49 4.88 15.47
C VAL A 194 -16.84 5.10 14.78
N THR A 195 -17.94 4.75 15.44
CA THR A 195 -19.29 4.91 14.88
C THR A 195 -19.66 6.37 14.66
N GLU A 196 -19.29 7.26 15.59
CA GLU A 196 -19.55 8.70 15.49
C GLU A 196 -18.75 9.36 14.38
N TRP A 197 -17.47 8.99 14.23
CA TRP A 197 -16.54 9.62 13.29
C TRP A 197 -16.41 8.91 11.94
N ALA A 198 -17.07 7.75 11.75
CA ALA A 198 -16.94 6.94 10.55
C ALA A 198 -17.28 7.72 9.27
N ASP A 199 -18.43 8.41 9.25
CA ASP A 199 -18.92 9.07 8.03
C ASP A 199 -18.06 10.29 7.62
N GLU A 200 -17.41 10.95 8.59
CA GLU A 200 -16.53 12.10 8.34
C GLU A 200 -15.15 11.67 7.83
N MET A 201 -14.64 10.54 8.31
CA MET A 201 -13.29 10.06 8.00
C MET A 201 -13.23 9.17 6.76
N ASP A 202 -14.36 8.64 6.27
CA ASP A 202 -14.39 7.71 5.12
C ASP A 202 -14.24 8.42 3.76
N GLN A 203 -14.62 9.69 3.67
CA GLN A 203 -14.60 10.43 2.39
C GLN A 203 -13.18 10.66 1.86
N SER A 204 -12.15 10.48 2.69
CA SER A 204 -10.79 10.95 2.43
C SER A 204 -9.74 9.85 2.28
N VAL A 205 -10.07 8.56 2.43
CA VAL A 205 -9.06 7.48 2.43
C VAL A 205 -8.57 7.16 1.02
N TRP A 206 -9.51 6.87 0.13
CA TRP A 206 -9.26 6.45 -1.25
C TRP A 206 -9.23 7.61 -2.25
N GLN A 207 -9.60 8.82 -1.80
CA GLN A 207 -9.32 10.01 -2.59
C GLN A 207 -7.81 10.29 -2.49
N PRO A 208 -7.11 10.52 -3.62
CA PRO A 208 -5.79 11.10 -3.54
C PRO A 208 -5.88 12.37 -2.70
N LEU A 209 -4.86 12.66 -1.91
CA LEU A 209 -4.70 14.03 -1.41
C LEU A 209 -4.81 14.89 -2.67
N GLN A 210 -5.90 15.64 -2.83
CA GLN A 210 -5.82 16.82 -3.67
C GLN A 210 -4.65 17.55 -3.05
N GLU A 211 -3.53 17.63 -3.76
CA GLU A 211 -2.53 18.65 -3.50
C GLU A 211 -3.38 19.89 -3.27
N GLU A 212 -3.41 20.40 -2.04
CA GLU A 212 -3.97 21.71 -1.79
C GLU A 212 -3.23 22.57 -2.81
N GLU A 213 -3.94 22.96 -3.89
CA GLU A 213 -3.46 23.99 -4.78
C GLU A 213 -3.26 25.16 -3.84
N VAL A 214 -2.02 25.33 -3.39
CA VAL A 214 -1.56 26.56 -2.76
C VAL A 214 -1.95 27.60 -3.79
N PRO A 215 -2.95 28.45 -3.50
CA PRO A 215 -3.38 29.41 -4.49
C PRO A 215 -2.14 30.25 -4.79
N GLU A 216 -1.72 30.25 -6.06
CA GLU A 216 -0.78 31.23 -6.60
C GLU A 216 -1.47 32.61 -6.62
N GLU A 217 -1.94 33.08 -5.46
CA GLU A 217 -2.42 34.43 -5.22
C GLU A 217 -1.38 35.14 -4.33
N GLU A 218 -0.18 35.37 -4.86
CA GLU A 218 0.66 36.48 -4.40
C GLU A 218 1.56 36.99 -5.52
N ALA A 219 0.95 37.22 -6.68
CA ALA A 219 1.45 38.14 -7.68
C ALA A 219 0.80 39.52 -7.49
N GLU A 220 1.16 40.27 -6.42
CA GLU A 220 0.89 41.72 -6.40
C GLU A 220 1.80 42.50 -5.42
N ILE A 221 3.11 42.50 -5.65
CA ILE A 221 3.97 43.55 -5.08
C ILE A 221 3.87 44.77 -5.98
N SER A 222 2.93 45.64 -5.60
CA SER A 222 2.73 46.98 -6.13
C SER A 222 4.04 47.76 -6.26
N GLN A 223 4.28 48.31 -7.45
CA GLN A 223 5.20 49.43 -7.64
C GLN A 223 4.73 50.64 -6.82
N PRO A 224 5.67 51.48 -6.35
CA PRO A 224 5.48 52.89 -6.60
C PRO A 224 6.69 53.52 -7.30
N ASP A 225 6.39 54.19 -8.40
CA ASP A 225 7.17 55.26 -9.03
C ASP A 225 7.60 56.33 -8.00
N SER A 226 8.87 56.77 -8.06
CA SER A 226 9.24 58.18 -8.37
C SER A 226 10.63 58.59 -7.84
N GLU A 227 11.45 59.04 -8.79
CA GLU A 227 12.44 60.13 -8.75
C GLU A 227 13.86 59.94 -8.14
N SER A 228 14.83 60.02 -9.06
CA SER A 228 16.28 60.35 -8.95
C SER A 228 16.56 61.71 -8.26
N PRO A 229 17.82 62.20 -8.15
CA PRO A 229 19.13 61.60 -8.46
C PRO A 229 20.16 61.74 -7.30
N MET A 230 21.32 61.09 -7.41
CA MET A 230 22.64 61.77 -7.40
C MET A 230 23.78 60.74 -7.44
N SER A 231 24.69 61.03 -8.35
CA SER A 231 26.03 60.51 -8.53
C SER A 231 26.88 60.50 -7.25
N PHE A 232 27.60 59.41 -7.02
CA PHE A 232 28.82 59.40 -6.23
C PHE A 232 29.93 58.71 -7.04
N ASP A 233 30.56 59.52 -7.88
CA ASP A 233 31.84 59.25 -8.52
C ASP A 233 32.95 59.48 -7.48
N GLY A 234 33.86 58.51 -7.36
CA GLY A 234 35.13 58.68 -6.64
C GLY A 234 35.15 58.10 -5.23
N LEU A 235 35.62 56.86 -5.09
CA LEU A 235 36.49 56.42 -3.98
C LEU A 235 36.99 54.98 -4.17
N PHE A 236 37.58 54.65 -5.32
CA PHE A 236 38.58 53.58 -5.38
C PHE A 236 39.64 53.97 -6.42
N SER A 237 40.71 54.57 -5.91
CA SER A 237 41.94 54.85 -6.65
C SER A 237 43.04 54.00 -6.02
N GLY A 238 43.80 53.30 -6.86
CA GLY A 238 45.02 52.58 -6.51
C GLY A 238 44.88 51.07 -6.70
N GLU A 239 45.15 50.49 -7.88
CA GLU A 239 46.50 50.10 -8.36
C GLU A 239 46.88 48.71 -7.79
N GLU A 240 47.29 47.68 -8.53
CA GLU A 240 47.86 47.55 -9.86
C GLU A 240 47.78 46.08 -10.32
N ALA A 241 47.86 45.88 -11.65
CA ALA A 241 48.53 44.77 -12.34
C ALA A 241 48.00 43.32 -12.17
N THR A 242 47.75 42.52 -13.21
CA THR A 242 48.09 42.61 -14.64
C THR A 242 47.26 41.56 -15.39
N ALA A 243 46.76 41.98 -16.56
CA ALA A 243 46.09 41.23 -17.63
C ALA A 243 47.02 40.16 -18.29
N PRO A 244 46.68 39.48 -19.42
CA PRO A 244 45.47 39.55 -20.26
C PRO A 244 44.87 38.16 -20.62
N SER A 245 43.58 38.08 -21.05
CA SER A 245 43.10 37.89 -22.44
C SER A 245 43.55 36.54 -23.05
N GLU A 246 42.75 35.69 -23.70
CA GLU A 246 41.77 35.88 -24.78
C GLU A 246 40.90 34.61 -24.86
N THR A 247 39.60 34.77 -25.18
CA THR A 247 38.88 33.87 -26.10
C THR A 247 39.17 34.41 -27.52
N PRO A 248 39.07 33.69 -28.66
CA PRO A 248 38.45 32.39 -28.96
C PRO A 248 39.23 31.58 -30.05
N GLU A 249 38.51 30.72 -30.81
CA GLU A 249 38.83 30.08 -32.12
C GLU A 249 39.37 28.62 -32.14
N GLU A 250 38.40 27.71 -32.33
CA GLU A 250 38.28 26.79 -33.45
C GLU A 250 39.49 26.64 -34.41
N VAL A 251 40.11 25.45 -34.46
CA VAL A 251 40.52 24.82 -35.73
C VAL A 251 40.66 23.30 -35.64
N VAL A 252 40.34 22.72 -36.79
CA VAL A 252 40.17 21.33 -37.23
C VAL A 252 41.50 20.56 -37.40
N SER A 253 41.37 19.23 -37.57
CA SER A 253 42.27 18.27 -38.23
C SER A 253 43.20 17.50 -37.27
N ASP A 254 43.51 16.20 -37.40
CA ASP A 254 43.11 15.10 -38.28
C ASP A 254 43.73 13.81 -37.69
N ALA A 255 42.90 12.77 -37.52
CA ALA A 255 43.18 11.33 -37.68
C ALA A 255 44.37 10.62 -36.94
N PRO A 256 44.52 9.28 -37.08
CA PRO A 256 43.53 8.22 -36.91
C PRO A 256 44.03 7.10 -35.97
N ALA A 257 43.13 6.27 -35.44
CA ALA A 257 43.50 4.90 -35.04
C ALA A 257 42.31 3.96 -35.27
N ALA A 258 42.57 2.98 -36.12
CA ALA A 258 41.69 1.90 -36.53
C ALA A 258 41.20 1.07 -35.33
N ASP A 259 39.94 0.62 -35.37
CA ASP A 259 39.65 -0.82 -35.44
C ASP A 259 38.15 -1.05 -35.69
N GLN A 260 37.83 -1.80 -36.74
CA GLN A 260 36.59 -2.53 -37.01
C GLN A 260 36.84 -3.37 -38.29
N PRO A 261 36.10 -4.47 -38.58
CA PRO A 261 35.11 -5.19 -37.77
C PRO A 261 35.25 -6.73 -37.83
N GLU A 262 34.27 -7.39 -37.20
CA GLU A 262 33.82 -8.78 -37.29
C GLU A 262 34.16 -9.61 -38.54
N ALA A 263 34.46 -10.89 -38.27
CA ALA A 263 33.93 -12.05 -38.99
C ALA A 263 33.77 -13.22 -38.01
#